data_AF-A0A511KJ21-F1
#
_entry.id   AF-A0A511KJ21-F1
#
_cell.length_a   1.000
_cell.length_b   1.000
_cell.length_c   1.000
_cell.angle_alpha   90.00
_cell.angle_beta   90.00
_cell.angle_gamma   90.00
#
_symmetry.space_group_name_H-M   'P 1'
#
loop_
_entity.id
_entity.type
_entity.pdbx_description
1 polymer ?
#
loop_
_entity_poly.entity_id
_entity_poly.type
_entity_poly.pdbx_seq_one_letter_code
_entity_poly.pdbx_strand_id
1 'polypeptide(L)'
;MGGKPDSQVIDEFNEYVNMTPDELKDWLDTDSSQTAGWSKDNDGKSSRGRRASGRKIASFTIFLTDLERQVQRLELTLGERTYQIKMFEGNPDKDPEQYTDEDVEHMRKVTSYCKRHLAQEETNNAEKDPEELEQTKSYRSLKNWGHDSLE
;
A
#
# COMPACT_ATOMS: atom_id res chain seq x y z
N MET A 1 -8.19 -12.32 23.40
CA MET A 1 -6.93 -12.71 22.74
C MET A 1 -5.99 -11.54 22.87
N GLY A 2 -4.83 -11.70 23.49
CA GLY A 2 -3.82 -10.64 23.52
C GLY A 2 -3.25 -10.50 22.10
N GLY A 3 -3.27 -9.28 21.56
CA GLY A 3 -2.52 -8.97 20.33
C GLY A 3 -1.02 -9.18 20.55
N LYS A 4 -0.25 -9.17 19.46
CA LYS A 4 1.23 -9.17 19.55
C LYS A 4 1.68 -8.00 20.45
N PRO A 5 2.72 -8.14 21.29
CA PRO A 5 3.25 -7.01 22.05
C PRO A 5 3.76 -5.90 21.12
N ASP A 6 3.74 -4.66 21.60
CA ASP A 6 4.12 -3.48 20.80
C ASP A 6 5.58 -3.58 20.32
N SER A 7 6.48 -4.07 21.18
CA SER A 7 7.88 -4.31 20.81
C SER A 7 8.02 -5.21 19.59
N GLN A 8 7.26 -6.32 19.53
CA GLN A 8 7.29 -7.22 18.38
C GLN A 8 6.75 -6.56 17.11
N VAL A 9 5.79 -5.64 17.24
CA VAL A 9 5.30 -4.89 16.08
C VAL A 9 6.36 -3.95 15.55
N ILE A 10 7.02 -3.21 16.45
CA ILE A 10 8.08 -2.27 16.11
C ILE A 10 9.22 -2.99 15.41
N ASP A 11 9.66 -4.14 15.95
CA ASP A 11 10.70 -4.98 15.35
C ASP A 11 10.29 -5.46 13.94
N GLU A 12 9.08 -6.03 13.80
CA GLU A 12 8.58 -6.48 12.50
C GLU A 12 8.44 -5.32 11.52
N PHE A 13 7.98 -4.15 11.97
CA PHE A 13 7.84 -2.97 11.12
C PHE A 13 9.20 -2.51 10.59
N ASN A 14 10.22 -2.47 11.45
CA ASN A 14 11.57 -2.08 11.06
C ASN A 14 12.25 -3.09 10.12
N GLU A 15 11.81 -4.34 10.12
CA GLU A 15 12.25 -5.36 9.15
C GLU A 15 11.64 -5.12 7.75
N TYR A 16 10.38 -4.69 7.67
CA TYR A 16 9.72 -4.47 6.37
C TYR A 16 9.91 -3.06 5.81
N VAL A 17 10.02 -2.04 6.65
CA VAL A 17 10.12 -0.65 6.18
C VAL A 17 11.58 -0.21 6.19
N ASN A 18 12.22 -0.35 5.02
CA ASN A 18 13.64 -0.11 4.78
C ASN A 18 13.96 1.27 4.20
N MET A 19 12.97 1.98 3.63
CA MET A 19 13.20 3.33 3.10
C MET A 19 13.30 4.40 4.19
N THR A 20 14.17 5.38 3.96
CA THR A 20 14.22 6.62 4.74
C THR A 20 13.01 7.53 4.48
N PRO A 21 12.68 8.46 5.39
CA PRO A 21 11.61 9.43 5.14
C PRO A 21 11.82 10.26 3.87
N ASP A 22 13.05 10.65 3.55
CA ASP A 22 13.36 11.40 2.32
C ASP A 22 13.12 10.54 1.07
N GLU A 23 13.58 9.28 1.06
CA GLU A 23 13.33 8.36 -0.05
C GLU A 23 11.84 8.06 -0.24
N LEU A 24 11.10 7.88 0.87
CA LEU A 24 9.66 7.65 0.80
C LEU A 24 8.94 8.88 0.27
N LYS A 25 9.34 10.08 0.70
CA LYS A 25 8.79 11.34 0.21
C LYS A 25 9.05 11.54 -1.28
N ASP A 26 10.28 11.33 -1.72
CA ASP A 26 10.66 11.44 -3.13
C ASP A 26 9.90 10.43 -3.98
N TRP A 27 9.76 9.19 -3.50
CA TRP A 27 8.95 8.17 -4.17
C TRP A 27 7.48 8.58 -4.30
N LEU A 28 6.87 9.08 -3.22
CA LEU A 28 5.45 9.45 -3.20
C LEU A 28 5.11 10.65 -4.08
N ASP A 29 6.11 11.44 -4.48
CA ASP A 29 5.97 12.54 -5.45
C ASP A 29 5.94 12.03 -6.91
N THR A 30 6.31 10.77 -7.16
CA THR A 30 6.32 10.18 -8.51
C THR A 30 4.94 9.72 -9.00
N ASP A 31 4.72 9.75 -10.32
CA ASP A 31 3.53 9.16 -10.95
C ASP A 31 3.39 7.65 -10.70
N SER A 32 4.51 6.94 -10.51
CA SER A 32 4.54 5.51 -10.19
C SER A 32 3.85 5.20 -8.87
N SER A 33 3.98 6.07 -7.87
CA SER A 33 3.32 5.92 -6.56
C SER A 33 1.78 5.99 -6.66
N GLN A 34 1.27 6.79 -7.61
CA GLN A 34 -0.16 7.06 -7.81
C GLN A 34 -0.85 5.97 -8.64
N THR A 35 -0.08 5.21 -9.41
CA THR A 35 -0.59 4.17 -10.32
C THR A 35 -0.64 2.77 -9.73
N ALA A 36 -0.29 2.61 -8.44
CA ALA A 36 -0.44 1.36 -7.69
C ALA A 36 -1.92 0.98 -7.41
N GLY A 37 -2.87 1.89 -7.72
CA GLY A 37 -4.31 1.65 -7.65
C GLY A 37 -4.85 0.71 -8.74
N TRP A 38 -6.04 0.14 -8.51
CA TRP A 38 -6.68 -0.85 -9.37
C TRP A 38 -7.11 -0.29 -10.74
N SER A 39 -6.18 -0.14 -11.68
CA SER A 39 -6.54 -0.02 -13.09
C SER A 39 -6.83 -1.41 -13.63
N LYS A 40 -8.09 -1.70 -13.90
CA LYS A 40 -8.53 -2.94 -14.57
C LYS A 40 -8.46 -2.82 -16.10
N ASP A 41 -7.59 -1.95 -16.60
CA ASP A 41 -7.49 -1.60 -18.01
C ASP A 41 -6.07 -1.90 -18.48
N ASN A 42 -5.76 -3.19 -18.62
CA ASN A 42 -4.85 -3.76 -19.64
C ASN A 42 -4.58 -5.23 -19.32
N ASP A 43 -5.63 -6.03 -19.27
CA ASP A 43 -5.47 -7.47 -19.48
C ASP A 43 -6.60 -7.93 -20.39
N GLY A 44 -6.26 -8.05 -21.67
CA GLY A 44 -7.16 -8.54 -22.70
C GLY A 44 -7.47 -10.01 -22.46
N LYS A 45 -8.42 -10.31 -21.56
CA LYS A 45 -9.28 -11.50 -21.51
C LYS A 45 -10.17 -11.46 -20.25
N SER A 46 -11.42 -11.05 -20.43
CA SER A 46 -12.49 -11.50 -19.54
C SER A 46 -13.72 -11.89 -20.34
N SER A 47 -13.65 -13.10 -20.89
CA SER A 47 -14.81 -13.91 -21.19
C SER A 47 -15.49 -14.33 -19.88
N ARG A 48 -16.46 -13.54 -19.42
CA ARG A 48 -17.55 -14.02 -18.56
C ARG A 48 -18.82 -13.28 -18.93
N GLY A 49 -19.65 -13.95 -19.74
CA GLY A 49 -20.95 -13.43 -20.15
C GLY A 49 -21.86 -13.15 -18.96
N ARG A 50 -22.54 -12.00 -19.00
CA ARG A 50 -23.83 -11.82 -18.35
C ARG A 50 -24.69 -10.91 -19.22
N ARG A 51 -25.85 -11.44 -19.61
CA ARG A 51 -26.79 -10.86 -20.57
C ARG A 51 -27.27 -9.49 -20.11
N ALA A 52 -27.41 -8.59 -21.09
CA ALA A 52 -27.96 -7.26 -20.94
C ALA A 52 -29.49 -7.29 -20.82
N SER A 53 -30.03 -6.62 -19.80
CA SER A 53 -31.27 -5.83 -19.89
C SER A 53 -31.46 -4.98 -18.63
N GLY A 54 -31.69 -3.67 -18.78
CA GLY A 54 -32.44 -2.88 -17.78
C GLY A 54 -31.72 -1.92 -16.82
N ARG A 55 -30.44 -1.56 -16.95
CA ARG A 55 -29.76 -0.66 -15.97
C ARG A 55 -29.05 0.51 -16.64
N LYS A 56 -29.78 1.59 -16.96
CA LYS A 56 -29.13 2.87 -17.37
C LYS A 56 -28.97 3.86 -16.20
N ILE A 57 -29.84 3.81 -15.19
CA ILE A 57 -29.78 4.75 -14.05
C ILE A 57 -28.99 4.17 -12.87
N ALA A 58 -29.17 2.88 -12.57
CA ALA A 58 -28.41 2.21 -11.50
C ALA A 58 -26.89 2.14 -11.78
N SER A 59 -26.47 2.15 -13.05
CA SER A 59 -25.04 2.12 -13.41
C SER A 59 -24.34 3.42 -13.06
N PHE A 60 -25.02 4.57 -13.17
CA PHE A 60 -24.43 5.88 -12.88
C PHE A 60 -24.30 6.12 -11.37
N THR A 61 -25.30 5.74 -10.58
CA THR A 61 -25.21 5.81 -9.11
C THR A 61 -24.17 4.84 -8.54
N ILE A 62 -24.04 3.63 -9.09
CA ILE A 62 -22.96 2.71 -8.71
C ILE A 62 -21.60 3.30 -9.07
N PHE A 63 -21.48 3.95 -10.23
CA PHE A 63 -20.22 4.59 -10.66
C PHE A 63 -19.85 5.80 -9.80
N LEU A 64 -20.81 6.67 -9.46
CA LEU A 64 -20.57 7.82 -8.59
C LEU A 64 -20.18 7.41 -7.17
N THR A 65 -20.88 6.41 -6.60
CA THR A 65 -20.52 5.89 -5.26
C THR A 65 -19.22 5.09 -5.26
N ASP A 66 -18.80 4.54 -6.41
CA ASP A 66 -17.50 3.91 -6.57
C ASP A 66 -16.39 4.98 -6.65
N LEU A 67 -16.62 6.06 -7.41
CA LEU A 67 -15.69 7.19 -7.50
C LEU A 67 -15.55 7.91 -6.16
N GLU A 68 -16.63 8.15 -5.43
CA GLU A 68 -16.59 8.73 -4.08
C GLU A 68 -15.85 7.83 -3.08
N ARG A 69 -15.97 6.51 -3.20
CA ARG A 69 -15.19 5.55 -2.41
C ARG A 69 -13.72 5.51 -2.82
N GLN A 70 -13.42 5.66 -4.11
CA GLN A 70 -12.05 5.76 -4.60
C GLN A 70 -11.40 7.05 -4.09
N VAL A 71 -12.10 8.19 -4.11
CA VAL A 71 -11.62 9.47 -3.57
C VAL A 71 -11.41 9.39 -2.05
N GLN A 72 -12.37 8.88 -1.28
CA GLN A 72 -12.20 8.69 0.16
C GLN A 72 -11.06 7.73 0.50
N ARG A 73 -10.87 6.68 -0.31
CA ARG A 73 -9.75 5.73 -0.14
C ARG A 73 -8.41 6.39 -0.45
N LEU A 74 -8.34 7.24 -1.47
CA LEU A 74 -7.15 8.01 -1.82
C LEU A 74 -6.78 9.01 -0.72
N GLU A 75 -7.75 9.77 -0.21
CA GLU A 75 -7.55 10.71 0.90
C GLU A 75 -7.08 10.01 2.18
N LEU A 76 -7.69 8.86 2.53
CA LEU A 76 -7.24 8.03 3.65
C LEU A 76 -5.80 7.56 3.45
N THR A 77 -5.45 7.07 2.25
CA THR A 77 -4.08 6.60 1.98
C THR A 77 -3.06 7.74 1.99
N LEU A 78 -3.41 8.93 1.52
CA LEU A 78 -2.52 10.09 1.56
C LEU A 78 -2.29 10.58 2.99
N GLY A 79 -3.34 10.59 3.82
CA GLY A 79 -3.23 10.89 5.25
C GLY A 79 -2.31 9.90 5.98
N GLU A 80 -2.46 8.62 5.72
CA GLU A 80 -1.63 7.56 6.33
C GLU A 80 -0.17 7.61 5.87
N ARG A 81 0.09 7.88 4.58
CA ARG A 81 1.45 8.06 4.06
C ARG A 81 2.13 9.29 4.65
N THR A 82 1.40 10.39 4.77
CA THR A 82 1.91 11.61 5.40
C THR A 82 2.19 11.40 6.89
N TYR A 83 1.37 10.59 7.56
CA TYR A 83 1.59 10.21 8.95
C TYR A 83 2.89 9.42 9.10
N GLN A 84 3.15 8.42 8.25
CA GLN A 84 4.37 7.62 8.28
C GLN A 84 5.63 8.48 8.15
N ILE A 85 5.63 9.45 7.22
CA ILE A 85 6.76 10.39 7.05
C ILE A 85 6.97 11.21 8.33
N LYS A 86 5.91 11.78 8.91
CA LYS A 86 6.01 12.56 10.15
C LYS A 86 6.50 11.73 11.33
N MET A 87 6.05 10.49 11.44
CA MET A 87 6.49 9.54 12.45
C MET A 87 7.99 9.27 12.32
N PHE A 88 8.50 9.12 11.09
CA PHE A 88 9.93 8.91 10.82
C PHE A 88 10.77 10.16 11.10
N GLU A 89 10.30 11.34 10.69
CA GLU A 89 10.96 12.62 10.97
C GLU A 89 11.00 12.92 12.48
N GLY A 90 9.98 12.49 13.23
CA GLY A 90 9.88 12.68 14.67
C GLY A 90 10.73 11.72 15.51
N ASN A 91 11.11 10.56 14.95
CA ASN A 91 11.91 9.53 15.62
C ASN A 91 12.97 8.92 14.66
N PRO A 92 13.98 9.70 14.26
CA PRO A 92 14.97 9.27 13.27
C PRO A 92 15.85 8.11 13.73
N ASP A 93 16.09 8.01 15.04
CA ASP A 93 16.87 6.93 15.66
C ASP A 93 16.06 5.64 15.87
N LYS A 94 14.76 5.66 15.51
CA LYS A 94 13.80 4.56 15.68
C LYS A 94 13.74 4.04 17.12
N ASP A 95 13.88 4.95 18.09
CA ASP A 95 13.84 4.64 19.52
C ASP A 95 12.44 4.11 19.90
N PRO A 96 12.31 2.84 20.34
CA PRO A 96 11.03 2.24 20.67
C PRO A 96 10.24 2.99 21.75
N GLU A 97 10.93 3.71 22.64
CA GLU A 97 10.29 4.44 23.74
C GLU A 97 9.63 5.76 23.31
N GLN A 98 9.95 6.24 22.11
CA GLN A 98 9.43 7.51 21.58
C GLN A 98 8.16 7.35 20.74
N TYR A 99 7.74 6.11 20.45
CA TYR A 99 6.52 5.85 19.69
C TYR A 99 5.27 5.98 20.57
N THR A 100 4.23 6.60 20.02
CA THR A 100 2.92 6.64 20.68
C THR A 100 2.12 5.37 20.39
N ASP A 101 1.02 5.16 21.12
CA ASP A 101 0.10 4.05 20.85
C ASP A 101 -0.47 4.12 19.41
N GLU A 102 -0.70 5.33 18.88
CA GLU A 102 -1.14 5.55 17.50
C GLU A 102 -0.06 5.16 16.47
N ASP A 103 1.21 5.44 16.76
CA ASP A 103 2.33 4.99 15.92
C ASP A 103 2.37 3.46 15.84
N VAL A 104 2.22 2.80 16.98
CA VAL A 104 2.22 1.34 17.04
C VAL A 104 1.01 0.76 16.30
N GLU A 105 -0.18 1.38 16.41
CA GLU A 105 -1.35 0.97 15.62
C GLU A 105 -1.11 1.12 14.12
N HIS A 106 -0.51 2.24 13.70
CA HIS A 106 -0.10 2.47 12.32
C HIS A 106 0.88 1.38 11.84
N MET A 107 1.92 1.09 12.63
CA MET A 107 2.89 0.03 12.33
C MET A 107 2.23 -1.34 12.19
N ARG A 108 1.27 -1.70 13.06
CA ARG A 108 0.51 -2.96 12.94
C ARG A 108 -0.18 -3.05 11.59
N LYS A 109 -0.78 -1.96 11.13
CA LYS A 109 -1.47 -1.89 9.84
C LYS A 109 -0.49 -2.07 8.68
N VAL A 110 0.63 -1.34 8.70
CA VAL A 110 1.67 -1.41 7.66
C VAL A 110 2.31 -2.79 7.59
N THR A 111 2.74 -3.34 8.72
CA THR A 111 3.34 -4.68 8.80
C THR A 111 2.37 -5.76 8.30
N SER A 112 1.10 -5.68 8.69
CA SER A 112 0.06 -6.60 8.19
C SER A 112 -0.19 -6.45 6.68
N TYR A 113 -0.07 -5.23 6.16
CA TYR A 113 -0.17 -4.97 4.73
C TYR A 113 1.01 -5.60 3.96
N CYS A 114 2.24 -5.33 4.37
CA CYS A 114 3.46 -5.83 3.72
C CYS A 114 3.50 -7.36 3.73
N LYS A 115 3.28 -8.01 4.89
CA LYS A 115 3.27 -9.47 5.01
C LYS A 115 2.32 -10.16 4.04
N ARG A 116 1.11 -9.63 3.91
CA ARG A 116 0.08 -10.21 3.02
C ARG A 116 0.42 -10.03 1.56
N HIS A 117 1.08 -8.94 1.18
CA HIS A 117 1.45 -8.68 -0.21
C HIS A 117 2.69 -9.49 -0.58
N LEU A 118 3.72 -9.50 0.26
CA LEU A 118 4.92 -10.33 0.05
C LEU A 118 4.58 -11.82 -0.14
N ALA A 119 3.72 -12.38 0.72
CA ALA A 119 3.28 -13.77 0.57
C ALA A 119 2.51 -14.05 -0.74
N GLN A 120 1.84 -13.05 -1.32
CA GLN A 120 1.20 -13.18 -2.63
C GLN A 120 2.21 -12.99 -3.78
N GLU A 121 3.23 -12.17 -3.57
CA GLU A 121 4.21 -11.80 -4.58
C GLU A 121 5.29 -12.86 -4.80
N GLU A 122 5.68 -13.61 -3.76
CA GLU A 122 6.60 -14.75 -3.87
C GLU A 122 6.21 -15.76 -4.97
N THR A 123 4.93 -15.82 -5.34
CA THR A 123 4.45 -16.69 -6.42
C THR A 123 4.28 -15.97 -7.75
N ASN A 124 3.89 -14.69 -7.74
CA ASN A 124 3.55 -13.94 -8.95
C ASN A 124 4.76 -13.24 -9.60
N ASN A 125 5.82 -13.04 -8.81
CA ASN A 125 6.97 -12.22 -9.18
C ASN A 125 8.30 -13.00 -9.13
N ALA A 126 8.28 -14.29 -8.77
CA ALA A 126 9.49 -15.10 -8.57
C ALA A 126 10.45 -15.16 -9.77
N GLU A 127 9.91 -15.09 -10.99
CA GLU A 127 10.66 -15.23 -12.24
C GLU A 127 10.98 -13.89 -12.91
N LYS A 128 10.51 -12.77 -12.34
CA LYS A 128 10.67 -11.44 -12.94
C LYS A 128 12.04 -10.88 -12.64
N ASP A 129 12.65 -10.24 -13.63
CA ASP A 129 13.88 -9.49 -13.42
C ASP A 129 13.62 -8.15 -12.69
N PRO A 130 14.66 -7.45 -12.20
CA PRO A 130 14.48 -6.19 -11.47
C PRO A 130 13.71 -5.10 -12.25
N GLU A 131 13.91 -5.00 -13.57
CA GLU A 131 13.24 -3.99 -14.40
C GLU A 131 11.76 -4.33 -14.56
N GLU A 132 11.43 -5.61 -14.70
CA GLU A 132 10.04 -6.09 -14.71
C GLU A 132 9.35 -5.91 -13.35
N LEU A 133 10.07 -6.09 -12.24
CA LEU A 133 9.58 -5.93 -10.88
C LEU A 133 9.16 -4.48 -10.59
N GLU A 134 9.98 -3.49 -10.95
CA GLU A 134 9.69 -2.05 -10.77
C GLU A 134 8.38 -1.61 -11.45
N GLN A 135 8.02 -2.28 -12.54
CA GLN A 135 6.81 -2.00 -13.30
C GLN A 135 5.56 -2.64 -12.69
N THR A 136 5.72 -3.56 -11.74
CA THR A 136 4.57 -4.23 -11.11
C THR A 136 3.82 -3.29 -10.17
N LYS A 137 2.49 -3.44 -10.15
CA LYS A 137 1.63 -2.75 -9.18
C LYS A 137 1.98 -3.12 -7.75
N SER A 138 2.46 -4.33 -7.54
CA SER A 138 2.71 -4.91 -6.24
C SER A 138 3.96 -4.27 -5.60
N TYR A 139 5.07 -4.20 -6.35
CA TYR A 139 6.26 -3.43 -5.99
C TYR A 139 5.93 -1.97 -5.66
N ARG A 140 5.24 -1.27 -6.57
CA ARG A 140 4.84 0.14 -6.36
C ARG A 140 3.98 0.32 -5.11
N SER A 141 3.12 -0.65 -4.81
CA SER A 141 2.25 -0.60 -3.65
C SER A 141 3.00 -0.87 -2.34
N LEU A 142 4.00 -1.74 -2.34
CA LEU A 142 4.89 -1.96 -1.19
C LEU A 142 5.76 -0.73 -0.93
N LYS A 143 6.32 -0.13 -1.99
CA LYS A 143 7.16 1.08 -1.91
C LYS A 143 6.39 2.30 -1.38
N ASN A 144 5.09 2.38 -1.65
CA ASN A 144 4.18 3.37 -1.06
C ASN A 144 4.07 3.29 0.48
N TRP A 145 4.52 2.20 1.10
CA TRP A 145 4.57 2.01 2.55
C TRP A 145 6.01 1.95 3.09
N GLY A 146 6.99 2.31 2.25
CA GLY A 146 8.41 2.32 2.58
C GLY A 146 9.11 0.96 2.52
N HIS A 147 8.52 -0.04 1.85
CA HIS A 147 9.19 -1.31 1.55
C HIS A 147 9.69 -1.33 0.10
N ASP A 148 11.00 -1.25 -0.08
CA ASP A 148 11.66 -1.47 -1.36
C ASP A 148 12.17 -2.91 -1.45
N SER A 149 11.58 -3.71 -2.34
CA SER A 149 11.96 -5.13 -2.51
C SER A 149 13.25 -5.33 -3.32
N LEU A 150 13.85 -4.25 -3.84
CA LEU A 150 15.07 -4.30 -4.65
C LEU A 150 16.31 -3.77 -3.91
N GLU A 151 16.15 -3.29 -2.68
CA GLU A 151 17.23 -2.88 -1.78
C GLU A 151 17.88 -4.09 -1.09
#